data_AF-F8L6T1-F1
#
_entry.id   AF-F8L6T1-F1
#
_cell.length_a   1.000
_cell.length_b   1.000
_cell.length_c   1.000
_cell.angle_alpha   90.00
_cell.angle_beta   90.00
_cell.angle_gamma   90.00
#
_symmetry.space_group_name_H-M   'P 1'
#
loop_
_entity.id
_entity.type
_entity.pdbx_description
1 polymer ?
#
loop_
_entity_poly.entity_id
_entity_poly.type
_entity_poly.pdbx_seq_one_letter_code
_entity_poly.pdbx_strand_id
1 'polypeptide(L)'
;MDSVKTDSSAAKSSFTNYFPPIKDVATRAAAYGATSLLLGRVDPVALSISTLNAVTVSFASQFSKEDDKALKKAIIAVISLFATTFIAVKVSPALVGRVAFAFTQDVALKLACFNALGEAVLFSLPYLAKWNAPKLPESVEELEKLTEKNFLYMRNHFEDYAAMSADVFTAFVTKLEEMKKEDILPKPPKSLEEIQQLDVFSVHFAHAFPDKMNTEISAMKSDTKPLWEALHTRFFEQDLSLPRGDTIENVIKVNKGYYHIKIDPLPSLEQVQGFSINKLSWLYCQIGVKFEVFATYSINDQIALNKIFDEKFKSTWHYSPTMANIADLSDESAKELHAYYDKIIKTANSRFICLPMDVKNALNERFTKLTPPLASFGTTYKIPDIEDFKKPQVATTWHKYFTNNPEEWAKVDKARQEAFNNLFKGKKLAEIAITHKD
;
A
#
# COMPACT_ATOMS: atom_id res chain seq x y z
N MET A 1 -41.65 -38.36 12.28
CA MET A 1 -42.54 -38.72 11.16
C MET A 1 -43.59 -37.65 11.06
N ASP A 2 -43.93 -37.29 9.82
CA ASP A 2 -44.91 -36.30 9.34
C ASP A 2 -44.48 -34.83 9.51
N SER A 3 -43.91 -34.11 8.52
CA SER A 3 -44.12 -33.91 7.08
C SER A 3 -45.17 -32.84 6.72
N VAL A 4 -44.69 -31.86 5.91
CA VAL A 4 -45.42 -30.93 5.00
C VAL A 4 -46.00 -29.69 5.71
N LYS A 5 -45.66 -28.43 5.35
CA LYS A 5 -45.69 -27.79 4.02
C LYS A 5 -44.53 -26.82 3.76
N THR A 6 -43.89 -27.02 2.61
CA THR A 6 -43.33 -25.99 1.74
C THR A 6 -44.43 -25.07 1.23
N ASP A 7 -44.24 -23.76 1.34
CA ASP A 7 -44.84 -22.80 0.42
C ASP A 7 -43.76 -21.84 -0.08
N SER A 8 -43.49 -21.97 -1.37
CA SER A 8 -42.72 -21.06 -2.18
C SER A 8 -43.51 -19.78 -2.42
N SER A 9 -42.88 -18.62 -2.27
CA SER A 9 -43.18 -17.50 -3.17
C SER A 9 -42.01 -16.53 -3.30
N ALA A 10 -41.79 -16.14 -4.56
CA ALA A 10 -41.04 -14.96 -5.03
C ALA A 10 -39.51 -15.01 -4.97
N ALA A 11 -38.97 -15.66 -6.00
CA ALA A 11 -37.85 -15.15 -6.77
C ALA A 11 -37.87 -13.61 -6.87
N LYS A 12 -36.80 -12.93 -6.43
CA LYS A 12 -36.39 -11.60 -6.89
C LYS A 12 -34.89 -11.40 -6.70
N SER A 13 -34.23 -11.21 -7.85
CA SER A 13 -32.89 -10.64 -8.11
C SER A 13 -31.65 -11.32 -7.51
N SER A 14 -31.30 -12.51 -8.01
CA SER A 14 -29.94 -13.09 -7.84
C SER A 14 -29.02 -12.90 -9.06
N PHE A 15 -29.44 -12.16 -10.10
CA PHE A 15 -28.66 -12.03 -11.35
C PHE A 15 -27.71 -10.83 -11.40
N THR A 16 -27.76 -9.89 -10.45
CA THR A 16 -26.95 -8.67 -10.47
C THR A 16 -25.67 -8.74 -9.64
N ASN A 17 -25.45 -9.82 -8.87
CA ASN A 17 -24.28 -9.96 -7.98
C ASN A 17 -23.09 -10.72 -8.60
N TYR A 18 -23.13 -11.04 -9.90
CA TYR A 18 -22.10 -11.88 -10.55
C TYR A 18 -21.17 -11.17 -11.54
N PHE A 19 -21.32 -9.86 -11.73
CA PHE A 19 -20.39 -9.13 -12.60
C PHE A 19 -19.59 -8.11 -11.79
N PRO A 20 -18.28 -8.35 -11.54
CA PRO A 20 -17.40 -7.29 -11.09
C PRO A 20 -17.43 -6.15 -12.12
N PRO A 21 -17.05 -4.92 -11.76
CA PRO A 21 -16.90 -3.84 -12.74
C PRO A 21 -16.02 -4.36 -13.87
N ILE A 22 -16.60 -4.49 -15.08
CA ILE A 22 -16.01 -5.16 -16.24
C ILE A 22 -14.82 -4.31 -16.72
N LYS A 23 -13.69 -4.44 -16.03
CA LYS A 23 -12.45 -3.74 -16.28
C LYS A 23 -11.56 -4.44 -17.32
N ASP A 24 -11.90 -5.66 -17.76
CA ASP A 24 -11.01 -6.41 -18.64
C ASP A 24 -11.60 -6.68 -20.03
N VAL A 25 -10.89 -6.20 -21.06
CA VAL A 25 -11.15 -6.49 -22.48
C VAL A 25 -11.12 -8.00 -22.72
N ALA A 26 -10.33 -8.74 -21.94
CA ALA A 26 -10.25 -10.20 -21.97
C ALA A 26 -11.59 -10.88 -21.60
N THR A 27 -12.33 -10.35 -20.63
CA THR A 27 -13.63 -10.91 -20.22
C THR A 27 -14.71 -10.64 -21.27
N ARG A 28 -14.63 -9.49 -21.95
CA ARG A 28 -15.49 -9.18 -23.11
C ARG A 28 -15.20 -10.13 -24.27
N ALA A 29 -13.92 -10.29 -24.62
CA ALA A 29 -13.48 -11.24 -25.64
C ALA A 29 -13.89 -12.69 -25.31
N ALA A 30 -13.83 -13.09 -24.03
CA ALA A 30 -14.29 -14.41 -23.57
C ALA A 30 -15.81 -14.58 -23.68
N ALA A 31 -16.60 -13.55 -23.36
CA ALA A 31 -18.05 -13.58 -23.55
C ALA A 31 -18.41 -13.69 -25.04
N TYR A 32 -17.80 -12.88 -25.91
CA TYR A 32 -17.99 -13.01 -27.36
C TYR A 32 -17.54 -14.39 -27.86
N GLY A 33 -16.39 -14.90 -27.41
CA GLY A 33 -15.90 -16.24 -27.75
C GLY A 33 -16.84 -17.36 -27.31
N ALA A 34 -17.42 -17.28 -26.11
CA ALA A 34 -18.39 -18.27 -25.60
C ALA A 34 -19.71 -18.24 -26.38
N THR A 35 -20.23 -17.05 -26.70
CA THR A 35 -21.41 -16.90 -27.57
C THR A 35 -21.12 -17.40 -29.00
N SER A 36 -19.89 -17.23 -29.48
CA SER A 36 -19.42 -17.74 -30.79
C SER A 36 -19.37 -19.25 -30.84
N LEU A 37 -18.89 -19.92 -29.79
CA LEU A 37 -18.83 -21.38 -29.71
C LEU A 37 -20.23 -22.01 -29.63
N LEU A 38 -21.18 -21.33 -29.00
CA LEU A 38 -22.58 -21.75 -28.94
C LEU A 38 -23.29 -21.58 -30.29
N LEU A 39 -23.06 -20.47 -31.01
CA LEU A 39 -23.66 -20.21 -32.33
C LEU A 39 -22.94 -20.95 -33.47
N GLY A 40 -21.64 -21.20 -33.35
CA GLY A 40 -20.82 -21.92 -34.32
C GLY A 40 -21.16 -23.42 -34.45
N ARG A 41 -21.93 -23.97 -33.51
CA ARG A 41 -22.54 -25.30 -33.64
C ARG A 41 -23.74 -25.32 -34.60
N VAL A 42 -24.26 -24.16 -34.99
CA VAL A 42 -25.45 -24.02 -35.83
C VAL A 42 -25.11 -23.38 -37.19
N ASP A 43 -24.10 -22.49 -37.25
CA ASP A 43 -23.67 -21.85 -38.50
C ASP A 43 -22.15 -21.50 -38.50
N PRO A 44 -21.33 -22.06 -39.42
CA PRO A 44 -19.91 -21.73 -39.58
C PRO A 44 -19.65 -20.24 -39.90
N VAL A 45 -20.62 -19.55 -40.49
CA VAL A 45 -20.54 -18.11 -40.82
C VAL A 45 -20.63 -17.26 -39.56
N ALA A 46 -21.41 -17.69 -38.56
CA ALA A 46 -21.50 -17.03 -37.25
C ALA A 46 -20.15 -17.06 -36.50
N LEU A 47 -19.39 -18.14 -36.64
CA LEU A 47 -18.04 -18.26 -36.08
C LEU A 47 -17.07 -17.25 -36.73
N SER A 48 -17.16 -17.07 -38.05
CA SER A 48 -16.30 -16.17 -38.82
C SER A 48 -16.59 -14.70 -38.52
N ILE A 49 -17.87 -14.31 -38.49
CA ILE A 49 -18.32 -12.95 -38.15
C ILE A 49 -17.95 -12.61 -36.72
N SER A 50 -18.09 -13.55 -35.79
CA SER A 50 -17.81 -13.29 -34.39
C SER A 50 -16.30 -13.21 -34.09
N THR A 51 -15.48 -13.97 -34.81
CA THR A 51 -14.01 -13.85 -34.74
C THR A 51 -13.54 -12.49 -35.27
N LEU A 52 -14.13 -12.02 -36.37
CA LEU A 52 -13.90 -10.67 -36.92
C LEU A 52 -14.33 -9.56 -35.94
N ASN A 53 -15.46 -9.74 -35.26
CA ASN A 53 -15.92 -8.80 -34.23
C ASN A 53 -15.00 -8.76 -33.01
N ALA A 54 -14.54 -9.92 -32.52
CA ALA A 54 -13.57 -10.00 -31.43
C ALA A 54 -12.23 -9.31 -31.77
N VAL A 55 -11.70 -9.54 -32.97
CA VAL A 55 -10.48 -8.89 -33.47
C VAL A 55 -10.67 -7.37 -33.59
N THR A 56 -11.84 -6.93 -34.02
CA THR A 56 -12.15 -5.49 -34.19
C THR A 56 -12.26 -4.77 -32.86
N VAL A 57 -12.89 -5.37 -31.85
CA VAL A 57 -12.97 -4.80 -30.50
C VAL A 57 -11.57 -4.70 -29.88
N SER A 58 -10.69 -5.69 -30.11
CA SER A 58 -9.29 -5.61 -29.73
C SER A 58 -8.51 -4.55 -30.51
N PHE A 59 -8.76 -4.36 -31.80
CA PHE A 59 -8.11 -3.33 -32.62
C PHE A 59 -8.56 -1.91 -32.21
N ALA A 60 -9.85 -1.71 -31.97
CA ALA A 60 -10.41 -0.44 -31.48
C ALA A 60 -9.84 -0.04 -30.11
N SER A 61 -9.52 -1.01 -29.25
CA SER A 61 -8.88 -0.75 -27.96
C SER A 61 -7.47 -0.18 -28.08
N GLN A 62 -6.74 -0.46 -29.18
CA GLN A 62 -5.39 0.05 -29.43
C GLN A 62 -5.37 1.52 -29.86
N PHE A 63 -6.48 2.06 -30.37
CA PHE A 63 -6.60 3.47 -30.80
C PHE A 63 -7.17 4.40 -29.74
N SER A 64 -7.55 3.84 -28.59
CA SER A 64 -8.09 4.57 -27.45
C SER A 64 -6.95 4.90 -26.48
N LYS A 65 -6.63 6.19 -26.29
CA LYS A 65 -5.68 6.60 -25.23
C LYS A 65 -6.32 6.39 -23.85
N GLU A 66 -5.51 6.17 -22.81
CA GLU A 66 -6.00 6.03 -21.43
C GLU A 66 -6.93 7.20 -21.05
N ASP A 67 -6.55 8.42 -21.42
CA ASP A 67 -7.26 9.68 -21.10
C ASP A 67 -8.44 10.04 -22.02
N ASP A 68 -8.73 9.25 -23.06
CA ASP A 68 -9.86 9.56 -23.93
C ASP A 68 -11.19 9.47 -23.15
N LYS A 69 -12.04 10.49 -23.29
CA LYS A 69 -13.40 10.48 -22.71
C LYS A 69 -14.13 9.21 -23.13
N ALA A 70 -14.79 8.55 -22.19
CA ALA A 70 -15.46 7.26 -22.41
C ALA A 70 -16.49 7.25 -23.57
N LEU A 71 -17.10 8.40 -23.88
CA LEU A 71 -17.97 8.57 -25.06
C LEU A 71 -17.23 8.40 -26.39
N LYS A 72 -15.97 8.86 -26.48
CA LYS A 72 -15.13 8.74 -27.68
C LYS A 72 -14.70 7.29 -27.90
N LYS A 73 -14.35 6.58 -26.83
CA LYS A 73 -14.07 5.13 -26.86
C LYS A 73 -15.29 4.33 -27.33
N ALA A 74 -16.50 4.74 -26.90
CA ALA A 74 -17.76 4.13 -27.31
C ALA A 74 -18.07 4.34 -28.81
N ILE A 75 -17.91 5.56 -29.31
CA ILE A 75 -18.13 5.87 -30.74
C ILE A 75 -17.18 5.04 -31.62
N ILE A 76 -15.90 4.92 -31.22
CA ILE A 76 -14.90 4.15 -31.96
C ILE A 76 -15.25 2.66 -31.98
N ALA A 77 -15.65 2.07 -30.85
CA ALA A 77 -16.02 0.66 -30.77
C ALA A 77 -17.25 0.33 -31.62
N VAL A 78 -18.32 1.13 -31.52
CA VAL A 78 -19.57 0.92 -32.28
C VAL A 78 -19.35 1.11 -33.78
N ILE A 79 -18.63 2.15 -34.20
CA ILE A 79 -18.31 2.38 -35.62
C ILE A 79 -17.44 1.26 -36.18
N SER A 80 -16.45 0.80 -35.42
CA SER A 80 -15.56 -0.27 -35.87
C SER A 80 -16.32 -1.58 -36.03
N LEU A 81 -17.17 -1.96 -35.07
CA LEU A 81 -18.01 -3.15 -35.16
C LEU A 81 -19.00 -3.09 -36.33
N PHE A 82 -19.61 -1.91 -36.55
CA PHE A 82 -20.51 -1.66 -37.68
C PHE A 82 -19.77 -1.84 -39.01
N ALA A 83 -18.57 -1.26 -39.15
CA ALA A 83 -17.75 -1.39 -40.33
C ALA A 83 -17.34 -2.85 -40.58
N THR A 84 -16.90 -3.59 -39.56
CA THR A 84 -16.47 -4.98 -39.72
C THR A 84 -17.63 -5.92 -40.05
N THR A 85 -18.78 -5.74 -39.41
CA THR A 85 -19.99 -6.52 -39.74
C THR A 85 -20.44 -6.24 -41.17
N PHE A 86 -20.42 -4.97 -41.61
CA PHE A 86 -20.74 -4.58 -42.98
C PHE A 86 -19.76 -5.17 -44.01
N ILE A 87 -18.46 -5.12 -43.72
CA ILE A 87 -17.41 -5.71 -44.56
C ILE A 87 -17.57 -7.23 -44.63
N ALA A 88 -17.76 -7.92 -43.49
CA ALA A 88 -17.97 -9.36 -43.46
C ALA A 88 -19.19 -9.78 -44.29
N VAL A 89 -20.29 -9.02 -44.21
CA VAL A 89 -21.50 -9.25 -45.02
C VAL A 89 -21.27 -9.01 -46.51
N LYS A 90 -20.47 -8.01 -46.89
CA LYS A 90 -20.18 -7.69 -48.30
C LYS A 90 -19.12 -8.58 -48.93
N VAL A 91 -18.18 -9.08 -48.13
CA VAL A 91 -17.07 -9.92 -48.59
C VAL A 91 -17.40 -11.41 -48.48
N SER A 92 -18.30 -11.83 -47.58
CA SER A 92 -18.75 -13.23 -47.43
C SER A 92 -19.25 -13.86 -48.75
N PRO A 93 -20.07 -13.17 -49.58
CA PRO A 93 -20.46 -13.70 -50.90
C PRO A 93 -19.29 -13.90 -51.87
N ALA A 94 -18.17 -13.19 -51.69
CA ALA A 94 -16.98 -13.30 -52.52
C ALA A 94 -15.97 -14.35 -51.99
N LEU A 95 -15.98 -14.65 -50.68
CA LEU A 95 -15.10 -15.63 -50.05
C LEU A 95 -15.66 -17.06 -50.10
N VAL A 96 -16.99 -17.23 -50.05
CA VAL A 96 -17.64 -18.55 -50.06
C VAL A 96 -18.04 -18.92 -51.50
N GLY A 97 -17.04 -19.12 -52.34
CA GLY A 97 -17.23 -19.41 -53.76
C GLY A 97 -18.01 -20.69 -54.10
N ARG A 98 -18.43 -21.52 -53.14
CA ARG A 98 -19.28 -22.70 -53.34
C ARG A 98 -20.09 -22.98 -52.08
N VAL A 99 -21.35 -23.37 -52.25
CA VAL A 99 -22.37 -23.80 -51.26
C VAL A 99 -23.32 -22.69 -50.76
N ALA A 100 -24.45 -22.58 -51.47
CA ALA A 100 -25.83 -22.39 -50.99
C ALA A 100 -26.18 -21.42 -49.83
N PHE A 101 -25.30 -20.53 -49.40
CA PHE A 101 -25.62 -19.48 -48.43
C PHE A 101 -25.79 -18.14 -49.15
N ALA A 102 -26.89 -18.01 -49.87
CA ALA A 102 -27.40 -16.68 -50.23
C ALA A 102 -27.95 -16.03 -48.96
N PHE A 103 -27.07 -15.42 -48.15
CA PHE A 103 -27.49 -14.44 -47.16
C PHE A 103 -28.19 -13.32 -47.94
N THR A 104 -29.52 -13.32 -47.97
CA THR A 104 -30.26 -12.22 -48.57
C THR A 104 -29.87 -10.95 -47.82
N GLN A 105 -29.68 -9.85 -48.56
CA GLN A 105 -29.24 -8.57 -47.99
C GLN A 105 -30.10 -8.13 -46.80
N ASP A 106 -31.37 -8.55 -46.79
CA ASP A 106 -32.34 -8.34 -45.71
C ASP A 106 -31.97 -9.07 -44.40
N VAL A 107 -31.58 -10.35 -44.45
CA VAL A 107 -31.16 -11.11 -43.25
C VAL A 107 -29.84 -10.55 -42.70
N ALA A 108 -28.93 -10.14 -43.58
CA ALA A 108 -27.67 -9.55 -43.18
C ALA A 108 -27.83 -8.16 -42.54
N LEU A 109 -28.72 -7.33 -43.10
CA LEU A 109 -29.07 -6.02 -42.53
C LEU A 109 -29.74 -6.17 -41.16
N LYS A 110 -30.65 -7.15 -41.02
CA LYS A 110 -31.29 -7.47 -39.74
C LYS A 110 -30.28 -7.91 -38.70
N LEU A 111 -29.32 -8.77 -39.05
CA LEU A 111 -28.25 -9.19 -38.14
C LEU A 111 -27.35 -8.02 -37.72
N ALA A 112 -27.00 -7.14 -38.68
CA ALA A 112 -26.22 -5.95 -38.41
C ALA A 112 -26.96 -4.97 -37.46
N CYS A 113 -28.25 -4.73 -37.71
CA CYS A 113 -29.08 -3.92 -36.83
C CYS A 113 -29.25 -4.54 -35.44
N PHE A 114 -29.42 -5.86 -35.33
CA PHE A 114 -29.60 -6.56 -34.06
C PHE A 114 -28.32 -6.53 -33.22
N ASN A 115 -27.16 -6.73 -33.85
CA ASN A 115 -25.86 -6.60 -33.18
C ASN A 115 -25.59 -5.16 -32.74
N ALA A 116 -25.86 -4.17 -33.60
CA ALA A 116 -25.71 -2.76 -33.26
C ALA A 116 -26.63 -2.33 -32.09
N LEU A 117 -27.88 -2.81 -32.06
CA LEU A 117 -28.82 -2.58 -30.96
C LEU A 117 -28.39 -3.30 -29.67
N GLY A 118 -27.98 -4.56 -29.75
CA GLY A 118 -27.50 -5.33 -28.61
C GLY A 118 -26.27 -4.70 -27.96
N GLU A 119 -25.32 -4.23 -28.76
CA GLU A 119 -24.14 -3.48 -28.32
C GLU A 119 -24.52 -2.11 -27.73
N ALA A 120 -25.39 -1.36 -28.40
CA ALA A 120 -25.88 -0.09 -27.88
C ALA A 120 -26.53 -0.27 -26.50
N VAL A 121 -27.32 -1.34 -26.29
CA VAL A 121 -27.95 -1.66 -24.99
C VAL A 121 -26.92 -2.11 -23.95
N LEU A 122 -26.00 -3.02 -24.29
CA LEU A 122 -24.96 -3.50 -23.37
C LEU A 122 -23.98 -2.41 -22.95
N PHE A 123 -23.65 -1.46 -23.84
CA PHE A 123 -22.80 -0.31 -23.52
C PHE A 123 -23.55 0.83 -22.84
N SER A 124 -24.84 1.03 -23.11
CA SER A 124 -25.64 2.03 -22.41
C SER A 124 -26.05 1.59 -21.01
N LEU A 125 -26.09 0.28 -20.71
CA LEU A 125 -26.43 -0.26 -19.38
C LEU A 125 -25.52 0.29 -18.24
N PRO A 126 -24.18 0.26 -18.34
CA PRO A 126 -23.30 0.91 -17.35
C PRO A 126 -23.49 2.44 -17.28
N TYR A 127 -23.83 3.07 -18.40
CA TYR A 127 -24.07 4.52 -18.46
C TYR A 127 -25.41 4.94 -17.85
N LEU A 128 -26.46 4.16 -18.06
CA LEU A 128 -27.77 4.33 -17.42
C LEU A 128 -27.68 4.04 -15.91
N ALA A 129 -26.81 3.11 -15.51
CA ALA A 129 -26.48 2.87 -14.10
C ALA A 129 -25.71 4.04 -13.47
N LYS A 130 -24.84 4.73 -14.21
CA LYS A 130 -24.12 5.94 -13.75
C LYS A 130 -24.87 7.26 -13.94
N TRP A 131 -25.94 7.31 -14.76
CA TRP A 131 -26.70 8.54 -15.04
C TRP A 131 -27.36 9.13 -13.78
N ASN A 132 -27.67 8.28 -12.80
CA ASN A 132 -28.20 8.69 -11.49
C ASN A 132 -27.18 8.52 -10.37
N ALA A 133 -25.89 8.35 -10.67
CA ALA A 133 -24.86 8.29 -9.65
C ALA A 133 -24.73 9.68 -9.00
N PRO A 134 -24.85 9.79 -7.67
CA PRO A 134 -24.59 11.05 -6.98
C PRO A 134 -23.13 11.44 -7.17
N LYS A 135 -22.85 12.75 -7.16
CA LYS A 135 -21.47 13.25 -7.11
C LYS A 135 -20.88 12.97 -5.73
N LEU A 136 -19.55 12.97 -5.64
CA LEU A 136 -18.85 13.02 -4.35
C LEU A 136 -19.36 14.25 -3.58
N PRO A 137 -20.02 14.07 -2.43
CA PRO A 137 -20.50 15.20 -1.64
C PRO A 137 -19.29 15.92 -1.02
N GLU A 138 -19.25 17.23 -1.19
CA GLU A 138 -18.18 18.06 -0.61
C GLU A 138 -18.56 18.57 0.79
N SER A 139 -19.86 18.56 1.13
CA SER A 139 -20.38 19.03 2.42
C SER A 139 -21.54 18.18 2.94
N VAL A 140 -21.87 18.36 4.22
CA VAL A 140 -23.00 17.67 4.87
C VAL A 140 -24.34 18.14 4.30
N GLU A 141 -24.47 19.41 3.93
CA GLU A 141 -25.70 19.96 3.33
C GLU A 141 -26.00 19.36 1.94
N GLU A 142 -24.96 18.91 1.22
CA GLU A 142 -25.15 18.19 -0.04
C GLU A 142 -25.71 16.78 0.18
N LEU A 143 -25.29 16.10 1.25
CA LEU A 143 -25.82 14.79 1.64
C LEU A 143 -27.32 14.86 1.97
N GLU A 144 -27.78 15.92 2.64
CA GLU A 144 -29.19 16.08 3.02
C GLU A 144 -30.15 16.16 1.82
N LYS A 145 -29.64 16.54 0.64
CA LYS A 145 -30.42 16.64 -0.60
C LYS A 145 -30.49 15.30 -1.35
N LEU A 146 -29.75 14.29 -0.91
CA LEU A 146 -29.68 12.99 -1.57
C LEU A 146 -30.85 12.09 -1.17
N THR A 147 -31.30 11.28 -2.13
CA THR A 147 -32.34 10.28 -1.89
C THR A 147 -31.76 9.02 -1.26
N GLU A 148 -32.59 8.20 -0.63
CA GLU A 148 -32.19 6.88 -0.11
C GLU A 148 -31.48 6.01 -1.17
N LYS A 149 -31.95 6.06 -2.42
CA LYS A 149 -31.31 5.37 -3.54
C LYS A 149 -29.87 5.83 -3.77
N ASN A 150 -29.61 7.12 -3.62
CA ASN A 150 -28.26 7.68 -3.76
C ASN A 150 -27.35 7.18 -2.64
N PHE A 151 -27.82 7.16 -1.40
CA PHE A 151 -27.04 6.65 -0.26
C PHE A 151 -26.68 5.17 -0.43
N LEU A 152 -27.65 4.34 -0.84
CA LEU A 152 -27.39 2.92 -1.10
C LEU A 152 -26.43 2.70 -2.27
N TYR A 153 -26.52 3.54 -3.31
CA TYR A 153 -25.57 3.52 -4.42
C TYR A 153 -24.16 3.84 -3.92
N MET A 154 -24.01 4.94 -3.17
CA MET A 154 -22.71 5.35 -2.61
C MET A 154 -22.12 4.29 -1.70
N ARG A 155 -22.93 3.64 -0.87
CA ARG A 155 -22.48 2.55 0.00
C ARG A 155 -21.91 1.39 -0.80
N ASN A 156 -22.61 0.96 -1.86
CA ASN A 156 -22.22 -0.21 -2.66
C ASN A 156 -21.08 0.06 -3.64
N HIS A 157 -20.75 1.35 -3.86
CA HIS A 157 -19.70 1.81 -4.77
C HIS A 157 -18.73 2.76 -4.05
N PHE A 158 -18.51 2.54 -2.76
CA PHE A 158 -17.84 3.50 -1.87
C PHE A 158 -16.40 3.80 -2.28
N GLU A 159 -15.76 2.95 -3.08
CA GLU A 159 -14.45 3.22 -3.68
C GLU A 159 -14.43 4.53 -4.49
N ASP A 160 -15.53 4.87 -5.17
CA ASP A 160 -15.67 6.12 -5.93
C ASP A 160 -15.91 7.34 -5.00
N TYR A 161 -16.15 7.09 -3.70
CA TYR A 161 -16.51 8.08 -2.69
C TYR A 161 -15.53 8.12 -1.51
N ALA A 162 -14.44 7.34 -1.55
CA ALA A 162 -13.50 7.21 -0.43
C ALA A 162 -12.81 8.53 -0.05
N ALA A 163 -12.77 9.50 -0.97
CA ALA A 163 -12.21 10.83 -0.75
C ALA A 163 -13.12 11.77 0.08
N MET A 164 -14.25 11.30 0.60
CA MET A 164 -15.08 12.08 1.53
C MET A 164 -14.26 12.55 2.74
N SER A 165 -14.53 13.78 3.20
CA SER A 165 -14.01 14.23 4.49
C SER A 165 -14.62 13.40 5.63
N ALA A 166 -13.93 13.35 6.78
CA ALA A 166 -14.38 12.58 7.94
C ALA A 166 -15.78 12.99 8.42
N ASP A 167 -16.10 14.28 8.39
CA ASP A 167 -17.40 14.82 8.80
C ASP A 167 -18.52 14.38 7.84
N VAL A 168 -18.25 14.46 6.53
CA VAL A 168 -19.19 14.01 5.48
C VAL A 168 -19.41 12.50 5.58
N PHE A 169 -18.33 11.72 5.75
CA PHE A 169 -18.45 10.27 5.94
C PHE A 169 -19.26 9.90 7.20
N THR A 170 -19.02 10.61 8.31
CA THR A 170 -19.76 10.39 9.56
C THR A 170 -21.26 10.66 9.36
N ALA A 171 -21.62 11.79 8.75
CA ALA A 171 -23.01 12.13 8.43
C ALA A 171 -23.64 11.12 7.45
N PHE A 172 -22.88 10.65 6.46
CA PHE A 172 -23.29 9.61 5.53
C PHE A 172 -23.66 8.31 6.25
N VAL A 173 -22.82 7.87 7.19
CA VAL A 173 -23.07 6.68 8.02
C VAL A 173 -24.29 6.88 8.92
N THR A 174 -24.46 8.04 9.56
CA THR A 174 -25.66 8.34 10.36
C THR A 174 -26.94 8.21 9.55
N LYS A 175 -26.94 8.69 8.30
CA LYS A 175 -28.10 8.53 7.40
C LYS A 175 -28.34 7.07 7.01
N LEU A 176 -27.29 6.28 6.79
CA LEU A 176 -27.41 4.85 6.56
C LEU A 176 -28.02 4.11 7.77
N GLU A 177 -27.67 4.51 9.00
CA GLU A 177 -28.24 3.96 10.24
C GLU A 177 -29.73 4.28 10.38
N GLU A 178 -30.13 5.51 10.05
CA GLU A 178 -31.53 5.96 10.09
C GLU A 178 -32.44 5.17 9.14
N MET A 179 -31.90 4.59 8.06
CA MET A 179 -32.67 3.77 7.11
C MET A 179 -33.10 2.41 7.68
N LYS A 180 -32.50 1.95 8.78
CA LYS A 180 -32.86 0.72 9.50
C LYS A 180 -32.98 -0.53 8.61
N LYS A 181 -32.18 -0.63 7.55
CA LYS A 181 -32.13 -1.85 6.73
C LYS A 181 -31.05 -2.78 7.27
N GLU A 182 -31.34 -4.07 7.22
CA GLU A 182 -30.39 -5.11 7.61
C GLU A 182 -29.17 -5.13 6.69
N ASP A 183 -28.01 -5.45 7.27
CA ASP A 183 -26.73 -5.64 6.59
C ASP A 183 -26.22 -4.45 5.73
N ILE A 184 -26.68 -3.22 5.98
CA ILE A 184 -26.07 -2.01 5.39
C ILE A 184 -24.71 -1.70 5.99
N LEU A 185 -24.61 -1.82 7.32
CA LEU A 185 -23.37 -1.54 8.03
C LEU A 185 -22.52 -2.81 8.16
N PRO A 186 -21.19 -2.67 8.13
CA PRO A 186 -20.29 -3.80 8.33
C PRO A 186 -20.41 -4.36 9.73
N LYS A 187 -20.11 -5.66 9.85
CA LYS A 187 -20.00 -6.34 11.13
C LYS A 187 -18.53 -6.30 11.60
N PRO A 188 -18.28 -6.30 12.92
CA PRO A 188 -16.93 -6.33 13.46
C PRO A 188 -16.17 -7.58 12.98
N PRO A 189 -14.94 -7.43 12.42
CA PRO A 189 -14.15 -8.57 12.01
C PRO A 189 -13.59 -9.33 13.22
N LYS A 190 -13.49 -10.65 13.08
CA LYS A 190 -13.08 -11.60 14.13
C LYS A 190 -11.77 -12.33 13.82
N SER A 191 -11.33 -12.32 12.57
CA SER A 191 -10.11 -13.00 12.13
C SER A 191 -9.25 -12.14 11.21
N LEU A 192 -8.03 -12.59 10.95
CA LEU A 192 -7.11 -11.93 10.01
C LEU A 192 -7.68 -11.93 8.59
N GLU A 193 -8.27 -13.05 8.18
CA GLU A 193 -8.88 -13.21 6.87
C GLU A 193 -10.04 -12.23 6.68
N GLU A 194 -10.88 -12.06 7.70
CA GLU A 194 -11.99 -11.09 7.67
C GLU A 194 -11.46 -9.65 7.55
N ILE A 195 -10.39 -9.30 8.28
CA ILE A 195 -9.77 -7.97 8.19
C ILE A 195 -9.21 -7.71 6.78
N GLN A 196 -8.55 -8.70 6.19
CA GLN A 196 -7.98 -8.59 4.84
C GLN A 196 -9.05 -8.44 3.76
N GLN A 197 -10.24 -9.01 3.98
CA GLN A 197 -11.36 -8.97 3.05
C GLN A 197 -12.27 -7.74 3.22
N LEU A 198 -12.01 -6.87 4.20
CA LEU A 198 -12.78 -5.64 4.38
C LEU A 198 -12.73 -4.77 3.11
N ASP A 199 -13.92 -4.41 2.62
CA ASP A 199 -14.07 -3.43 1.55
C ASP A 199 -13.71 -2.01 2.03
N VAL A 200 -13.58 -1.08 1.09
CA VAL A 200 -13.16 0.30 1.37
C VAL A 200 -14.09 0.97 2.40
N PHE A 201 -15.40 0.76 2.27
CA PHE A 201 -16.38 1.31 3.21
C PHE A 201 -16.15 0.79 4.64
N SER A 202 -15.95 -0.52 4.79
CA SER A 202 -15.75 -1.16 6.09
C SER A 202 -14.46 -0.70 6.76
N VAL A 203 -13.39 -0.48 5.98
CA VAL A 203 -12.13 0.06 6.50
C VAL A 203 -12.32 1.49 7.01
N HIS A 204 -12.99 2.36 6.24
CA HIS A 204 -13.29 3.73 6.68
C HIS A 204 -14.23 3.74 7.90
N PHE A 205 -15.22 2.86 7.93
CA PHE A 205 -16.14 2.71 9.05
C PHE A 205 -15.40 2.24 10.32
N ALA A 206 -14.46 1.30 10.22
CA ALA A 206 -13.64 0.85 11.35
C ALA A 206 -12.71 1.96 11.89
N HIS A 207 -12.25 2.86 11.02
CA HIS A 207 -11.43 4.01 11.42
C HIS A 207 -12.25 5.09 12.13
N ALA A 208 -13.40 5.46 11.56
CA ALA A 208 -14.26 6.53 12.10
C ALA A 208 -15.04 6.09 13.35
N PHE A 209 -15.43 4.81 13.43
CA PHE A 209 -16.24 4.24 14.52
C PHE A 209 -15.54 3.04 15.17
N PRO A 210 -14.36 3.23 15.79
CA PRO A 210 -13.57 2.14 16.34
C PRO A 210 -14.33 1.35 17.42
N ASP A 211 -15.19 2.02 18.20
CA ASP A 211 -16.00 1.37 19.24
C ASP A 211 -17.10 0.46 18.67
N LYS A 212 -17.43 0.59 17.38
CA LYS A 212 -18.39 -0.31 16.71
C LYS A 212 -17.68 -1.50 16.10
N MET A 213 -16.54 -1.30 15.43
CA MET A 213 -15.85 -2.35 14.67
C MET A 213 -14.78 -3.11 15.43
N ASN A 214 -14.20 -2.54 16.48
CA ASN A 214 -13.07 -3.17 17.17
C ASN A 214 -13.50 -3.93 18.42
N THR A 215 -14.80 -4.07 18.68
CA THR A 215 -15.36 -4.71 19.88
C THR A 215 -14.91 -6.16 20.02
N GLU A 216 -14.99 -6.94 18.94
CA GLU A 216 -14.56 -8.34 18.92
C GLU A 216 -13.06 -8.46 19.20
N ILE A 217 -12.22 -7.66 18.52
CA ILE A 217 -10.76 -7.63 18.75
C ILE A 217 -10.44 -7.19 20.19
N SER A 218 -11.17 -6.21 20.73
CA SER A 218 -10.95 -5.68 22.07
C SER A 218 -11.44 -6.62 23.17
N ALA A 219 -12.41 -7.49 22.89
CA ALA A 219 -12.90 -8.51 23.81
C ALA A 219 -11.97 -9.72 23.94
N MET A 220 -11.03 -9.90 23.01
CA MET A 220 -10.06 -10.99 23.05
C MET A 220 -9.00 -10.79 24.14
N LYS A 221 -8.67 -11.87 24.87
CA LYS A 221 -7.75 -11.83 26.03
C LYS A 221 -6.27 -11.93 25.66
N SER A 222 -5.94 -12.50 24.49
CA SER A 222 -4.58 -12.66 23.98
C SER A 222 -4.58 -12.61 22.45
N ASP A 223 -3.38 -12.54 21.85
CA ASP A 223 -3.14 -12.71 20.42
C ASP A 223 -3.85 -11.70 19.50
N THR A 224 -4.17 -10.51 20.01
CA THR A 224 -4.82 -9.43 19.25
C THR A 224 -3.85 -8.61 18.40
N LYS A 225 -2.55 -8.69 18.70
CA LYS A 225 -1.53 -7.87 18.03
C LYS A 225 -1.50 -8.07 16.50
N PRO A 226 -1.56 -9.29 15.95
CA PRO A 226 -1.65 -9.49 14.50
C PRO A 226 -2.91 -8.88 13.88
N LEU A 227 -4.05 -8.94 14.59
CA LEU A 227 -5.32 -8.35 14.11
C LEU A 227 -5.22 -6.82 14.02
N TRP A 228 -4.67 -6.18 15.06
CA TRP A 228 -4.44 -4.73 15.04
C TRP A 228 -3.45 -4.31 13.96
N GLU A 229 -2.36 -5.05 13.78
CA GLU A 229 -1.40 -4.79 12.71
C GLU A 229 -2.03 -4.92 11.31
N ALA A 230 -2.85 -5.95 11.09
CA ALA A 230 -3.57 -6.12 9.83
C ALA A 230 -4.55 -4.97 9.59
N LEU A 231 -5.31 -4.55 10.60
CA LEU A 231 -6.28 -3.46 10.47
C LEU A 231 -5.61 -2.11 10.19
N HIS A 232 -4.53 -1.79 10.91
CA HIS A 232 -3.74 -0.58 10.64
C HIS A 232 -3.08 -0.60 9.25
N THR A 233 -2.70 -1.78 8.75
CA THR A 233 -2.20 -1.94 7.38
C THR A 233 -3.29 -1.55 6.37
N ARG A 234 -4.54 -1.96 6.60
CA ARG A 234 -5.67 -1.51 5.76
C ARG A 234 -5.88 0.00 5.83
N PHE A 235 -5.71 0.63 7.00
CA PHE A 235 -5.80 2.09 7.14
C PHE A 235 -4.73 2.83 6.31
N PHE A 236 -3.49 2.33 6.32
CA PHE A 236 -2.42 2.88 5.49
C PHE A 236 -2.72 2.74 3.99
N GLU A 237 -3.20 1.58 3.55
CA GLU A 237 -3.54 1.34 2.14
C GLU A 237 -4.63 2.30 1.64
N GLN A 238 -5.59 2.64 2.49
CA GLN A 238 -6.66 3.61 2.21
C GLN A 238 -6.30 5.07 2.54
N ASP A 239 -5.03 5.35 2.84
CA ASP A 239 -4.54 6.71 3.14
C ASP A 239 -5.26 7.42 4.32
N LEU A 240 -5.73 6.63 5.29
CA LEU A 240 -6.41 7.13 6.47
C LEU A 240 -5.40 7.64 7.51
N SER A 241 -5.80 8.62 8.31
CA SER A 241 -4.94 9.17 9.38
C SER A 241 -4.65 8.13 10.46
N LEU A 242 -3.74 8.44 11.38
CA LEU A 242 -3.60 7.64 12.60
C LEU A 242 -4.92 7.63 13.39
N PRO A 243 -5.24 6.54 14.12
CA PRO A 243 -6.45 6.44 14.90
C PRO A 243 -6.56 7.55 15.96
N ARG A 244 -7.79 7.89 16.35
CA ARG A 244 -8.09 8.85 17.44
C ARG A 244 -7.52 10.26 17.21
N GLY A 245 -7.24 10.63 15.97
CA GLY A 245 -6.63 11.92 15.63
C GLY A 245 -5.20 12.09 16.16
N ASP A 246 -4.51 10.98 16.43
CA ASP A 246 -3.13 11.06 16.90
C ASP A 246 -2.22 11.66 15.83
N THR A 247 -1.29 12.51 16.27
CA THR A 247 -0.18 13.02 15.46
C THR A 247 1.10 12.33 15.86
N ILE A 248 2.13 12.38 15.01
CA ILE A 248 3.46 11.86 15.36
C ILE A 248 4.01 12.50 16.64
N GLU A 249 3.78 13.79 16.83
CA GLU A 249 4.16 14.50 18.04
C GLU A 249 3.51 13.89 19.29
N ASN A 250 2.21 13.61 19.23
CA ASN A 250 1.47 13.02 20.35
C ASN A 250 1.88 11.56 20.60
N VAL A 251 2.12 10.78 19.55
CA VAL A 251 2.62 9.39 19.66
C VAL A 251 3.96 9.36 20.39
N ILE A 252 4.87 10.30 20.08
CA ILE A 252 6.19 10.40 20.72
C ILE A 252 6.06 10.90 22.17
N LYS A 253 5.32 11.99 22.41
CA LYS A 253 5.28 12.67 23.73
C LYS A 253 4.51 11.90 24.79
N VAL A 254 3.42 11.23 24.42
CA VAL A 254 2.47 10.65 25.39
C VAL A 254 2.86 9.20 25.76
N ASN A 255 4.00 8.71 25.27
CA ASN A 255 4.47 7.34 25.49
C ASN A 255 3.41 6.28 25.12
N LYS A 256 2.53 6.59 24.16
CA LYS A 256 1.46 5.69 23.69
C LYS A 256 2.00 4.47 22.94
N GLY A 257 3.29 4.47 22.61
CA GLY A 257 3.89 3.49 21.72
C GLY A 257 3.49 3.76 20.26
N TYR A 258 4.31 3.28 19.32
CA TYR A 258 4.01 3.40 17.90
C TYR A 258 2.96 2.37 17.48
N TYR A 259 2.10 2.74 16.52
CA TYR A 259 1.14 1.82 15.94
C TYR A 259 1.85 0.73 15.12
N HIS A 260 1.48 -0.52 15.35
CA HIS A 260 1.98 -1.66 14.59
C HIS A 260 1.33 -1.71 13.22
N ILE A 261 2.14 -1.83 12.18
CA ILE A 261 1.75 -1.92 10.77
C ILE A 261 2.80 -2.73 10.01
N LYS A 262 2.38 -3.43 8.95
CA LYS A 262 3.27 -4.07 7.99
C LYS A 262 3.15 -3.42 6.61
N ILE A 263 4.19 -2.70 6.19
CA ILE A 263 4.33 -2.22 4.80
C ILE A 263 5.36 -3.11 4.11
N ASP A 264 4.92 -3.88 3.12
CA ASP A 264 5.73 -4.86 2.39
C ASP A 264 5.23 -4.98 0.93
N PRO A 265 6.06 -4.67 -0.08
CA PRO A 265 7.44 -4.19 0.03
C PRO A 265 7.52 -2.79 0.65
N LEU A 266 8.67 -2.45 1.23
CA LEU A 266 8.93 -1.09 1.70
C LEU A 266 8.90 -0.11 0.51
N PRO A 267 8.32 1.08 0.69
CA PRO A 267 8.20 2.04 -0.40
C PRO A 267 9.58 2.61 -0.77
N SER A 268 9.82 2.81 -2.06
CA SER A 268 11.02 3.52 -2.53
C SER A 268 10.96 5.01 -2.10
N LEU A 269 12.11 5.69 -2.08
CA LEU A 269 12.14 7.12 -1.76
C LEU A 269 11.25 7.96 -2.71
N GLU A 270 11.21 7.60 -3.99
CA GLU A 270 10.34 8.24 -4.99
C GLU A 270 8.86 8.09 -4.63
N GLN A 271 8.44 6.90 -4.19
CA GLN A 271 7.07 6.67 -3.71
C GLN A 271 6.78 7.50 -2.47
N VAL A 272 7.72 7.56 -1.51
CA VAL A 272 7.56 8.32 -0.27
C VAL A 272 7.42 9.82 -0.51
N GLN A 273 8.07 10.37 -1.53
CA GLN A 273 7.90 11.79 -1.92
C GLN A 273 6.47 12.13 -2.35
N GLY A 274 5.75 11.16 -2.90
CA GLY A 274 4.33 11.28 -3.27
C GLY A 274 3.35 10.93 -2.15
N PHE A 275 3.82 10.54 -0.98
CA PHE A 275 2.92 10.17 0.13
C PHE A 275 2.21 11.38 0.71
N SER A 276 0.94 11.19 1.06
CA SER A 276 0.21 12.14 1.90
C SER A 276 0.82 12.18 3.31
N ILE A 277 0.41 13.17 4.11
CA ILE A 277 0.78 13.25 5.53
C ILE A 277 0.34 12.02 6.33
N ASN A 278 -0.76 11.38 5.94
CA ASN A 278 -1.30 10.20 6.61
C ASN A 278 -0.39 8.99 6.36
N LYS A 279 -0.08 8.69 5.09
CA LYS A 279 0.87 7.62 4.73
C LYS A 279 2.27 7.85 5.31
N LEU A 280 2.76 9.09 5.34
CA LEU A 280 4.02 9.43 6.00
C LEU A 280 3.98 9.14 7.51
N SER A 281 2.85 9.41 8.17
CA SER A 281 2.68 9.14 9.61
C SER A 281 2.73 7.63 9.90
N TRP A 282 2.08 6.81 9.08
CA TRP A 282 2.12 5.35 9.21
C TRP A 282 3.52 4.78 8.97
N LEU A 283 4.24 5.24 7.94
CA LEU A 283 5.62 4.83 7.70
C LEU A 283 6.52 5.21 8.89
N TYR A 284 6.32 6.39 9.47
CA TYR A 284 7.02 6.82 10.68
C TYR A 284 6.75 5.87 11.85
N CYS A 285 5.49 5.48 12.08
CA CYS A 285 5.14 4.50 13.11
C CYS A 285 5.80 3.14 12.87
N GLN A 286 5.84 2.64 11.63
CA GLN A 286 6.49 1.35 11.32
C GLN A 286 7.98 1.36 11.72
N ILE A 287 8.69 2.45 11.39
CA ILE A 287 10.09 2.64 11.79
C ILE A 287 10.22 2.69 13.31
N GLY A 288 9.30 3.39 13.99
CA GLY A 288 9.31 3.48 15.45
C GLY A 288 9.06 2.16 16.17
N VAL A 289 8.24 1.28 15.58
CA VAL A 289 8.03 -0.10 16.08
C VAL A 289 9.27 -0.96 15.84
N LYS A 290 9.89 -0.85 14.67
CA LYS A 290 10.96 -1.72 14.22
C LYS A 290 12.03 -0.91 13.50
N PHE A 291 12.99 -0.40 14.27
CA PHE A 291 14.03 0.50 13.76
C PHE A 291 14.85 -0.13 12.62
N GLU A 292 14.94 -1.46 12.56
CA GLU A 292 15.58 -2.20 11.46
C GLU A 292 14.95 -1.85 10.10
N VAL A 293 13.68 -1.45 10.05
CA VAL A 293 13.03 -0.97 8.81
C VAL A 293 13.77 0.23 8.25
N PHE A 294 14.16 1.19 9.09
CA PHE A 294 14.94 2.35 8.63
C PHE A 294 16.34 1.94 8.15
N ALA A 295 16.94 0.96 8.82
CA ALA A 295 18.26 0.43 8.44
C ALA A 295 18.27 -0.34 7.10
N THR A 296 17.10 -0.77 6.58
CA THR A 296 17.01 -1.39 5.25
C THR A 296 17.17 -0.40 4.10
N TYR A 297 16.89 0.89 4.33
CA TYR A 297 17.10 1.94 3.35
C TYR A 297 18.61 2.21 3.19
N SER A 298 19.02 2.59 1.98
CA SER A 298 20.39 3.10 1.78
C SER A 298 20.60 4.32 2.67
N ILE A 299 21.85 4.60 3.05
CA ILE A 299 22.13 5.74 3.92
C ILE A 299 21.77 7.09 3.27
N ASN A 300 21.85 7.20 1.93
CA ASN A 300 21.37 8.36 1.18
C ASN A 300 19.85 8.50 1.31
N ASP A 301 19.11 7.39 1.20
CA ASP A 301 17.65 7.40 1.37
C ASP A 301 17.26 7.70 2.82
N GLN A 302 17.98 7.17 3.80
CA GLN A 302 17.76 7.49 5.22
C GLN A 302 17.88 9.01 5.47
N ILE A 303 18.89 9.66 4.89
CA ILE A 303 19.07 11.12 4.97
C ILE A 303 17.91 11.86 4.32
N ALA A 304 17.52 11.46 3.10
CA ALA A 304 16.39 12.07 2.41
C ALA A 304 15.06 11.88 3.15
N LEU A 305 14.80 10.68 3.69
CA LEU A 305 13.63 10.38 4.52
C LEU A 305 13.62 11.23 5.79
N ASN A 306 14.75 11.37 6.47
CA ASN A 306 14.84 12.23 7.65
C ASN A 306 14.57 13.70 7.34
N LYS A 307 14.95 14.21 6.16
CA LYS A 307 14.55 15.57 5.74
C LYS A 307 13.04 15.70 5.62
N ILE A 308 12.38 14.71 5.01
CA ILE A 308 10.92 14.69 4.88
C ILE A 308 10.27 14.65 6.28
N PHE A 309 10.75 13.78 7.17
CA PHE A 309 10.21 13.68 8.53
C PHE A 309 10.49 14.92 9.39
N ASP A 310 11.66 15.55 9.25
CA ASP A 310 11.94 16.81 9.96
C ASP A 310 11.07 17.96 9.45
N GLU A 311 10.85 18.01 8.13
CA GLU A 311 9.96 19.01 7.53
C GLU A 311 8.53 18.85 8.05
N LYS A 312 7.98 17.63 8.00
CA LYS A 312 6.57 17.35 8.29
C LYS A 312 6.26 17.18 9.78
N PHE A 313 7.17 16.59 10.55
CA PHE A 313 6.93 16.19 11.93
C PHE A 313 7.91 16.80 12.94
N LYS A 314 8.93 17.56 12.48
CA LYS A 314 10.01 18.10 13.33
C LYS A 314 10.69 16.99 14.15
N SER A 315 10.81 15.81 13.54
CA SER A 315 11.34 14.62 14.18
C SER A 315 12.12 13.79 13.18
N THR A 316 13.20 13.17 13.66
CA THR A 316 14.15 12.42 12.84
C THR A 316 14.58 11.14 13.54
N TRP A 317 14.89 10.13 12.75
CA TRP A 317 15.48 8.89 13.23
C TRP A 317 17.00 8.95 13.31
N HIS A 318 17.57 8.06 14.11
CA HIS A 318 19.02 7.85 14.09
C HIS A 318 19.43 7.19 12.78
N TYR A 319 20.55 7.63 12.21
CA TYR A 319 21.13 6.95 11.06
C TYR A 319 21.71 5.60 11.48
N SER A 320 21.56 4.61 10.60
CA SER A 320 22.14 3.28 10.75
C SER A 320 23.11 2.99 9.60
N PRO A 321 24.31 3.60 9.62
CA PRO A 321 25.31 3.34 8.61
C PRO A 321 25.89 1.94 8.76
N THR A 322 26.20 1.32 7.63
CA THR A 322 26.92 0.04 7.52
C THR A 322 28.14 0.28 6.63
N MET A 323 29.16 -0.58 6.71
CA MET A 323 30.31 -0.43 5.82
C MET A 323 29.92 -0.39 4.33
N ALA A 324 28.98 -1.24 3.93
CA ALA A 324 28.54 -1.35 2.54
C ALA A 324 27.90 -0.04 2.06
N ASN A 325 27.03 0.57 2.86
CA ASN A 325 26.32 1.78 2.43
C ASN A 325 27.16 3.07 2.55
N ILE A 326 28.25 3.07 3.31
CA ILE A 326 29.16 4.24 3.41
C ILE A 326 29.95 4.45 2.12
N ALA A 327 30.29 3.38 1.41
CA ALA A 327 31.06 3.47 0.16
C ALA A 327 30.31 4.25 -0.92
N ASP A 328 28.99 4.09 -0.99
CA ASP A 328 28.11 4.69 -2.01
C ASP A 328 27.48 6.03 -1.57
N LEU A 329 27.98 6.59 -0.46
CA LEU A 329 27.43 7.78 0.15
C LEU A 329 27.80 9.01 -0.69
N SER A 330 26.84 9.83 -1.11
CA SER A 330 27.14 11.03 -1.92
C SER A 330 27.95 12.07 -1.13
N ASP A 331 28.65 12.99 -1.81
CA ASP A 331 29.43 14.03 -1.11
C ASP A 331 28.54 14.94 -0.25
N GLU A 332 27.34 15.27 -0.73
CA GLU A 332 26.34 16.06 0.00
C GLU A 332 25.81 15.32 1.23
N SER A 333 25.38 14.07 1.05
CA SER A 333 24.91 13.23 2.16
C SER A 333 26.01 13.01 3.20
N ALA A 334 27.26 12.95 2.77
CA ALA A 334 28.39 12.73 3.68
C ALA A 334 28.65 13.95 4.56
N LYS A 335 28.54 15.16 4.00
CA LYS A 335 28.62 16.42 4.77
C LYS A 335 27.51 16.49 5.81
N GLU A 336 26.29 16.09 5.44
CA GLU A 336 25.15 16.09 6.36
C GLU A 336 25.30 15.05 7.48
N LEU A 337 25.72 13.84 7.13
CA LEU A 337 25.97 12.77 8.09
C LEU A 337 27.12 13.15 9.05
N HIS A 338 28.15 13.82 8.54
CA HIS A 338 29.23 14.37 9.37
C HIS A 338 28.71 15.44 10.34
N ALA A 339 27.93 16.42 9.88
CA ALA A 339 27.35 17.46 10.73
C ALA A 339 26.44 16.86 11.82
N TYR A 340 25.67 15.82 11.47
CA TYR A 340 24.86 15.07 12.41
C TYR A 340 25.71 14.41 13.50
N TYR A 341 26.76 13.65 13.13
CA TYR A 341 27.59 12.95 14.10
C TYR A 341 28.44 13.91 14.94
N ASP A 342 28.92 15.03 14.39
CA ASP A 342 29.60 16.07 15.17
C ASP A 342 28.69 16.62 16.29
N LYS A 343 27.42 16.86 15.99
CA LYS A 343 26.43 17.23 17.00
C LYS A 343 26.19 16.11 18.01
N ILE A 344 25.97 14.87 17.56
CA ILE A 344 25.72 13.72 18.44
C ILE A 344 26.89 13.44 19.37
N ILE A 345 28.13 13.57 18.91
CA ILE A 345 29.32 13.40 19.76
C ILE A 345 29.32 14.44 20.88
N LYS A 346 29.00 15.70 20.57
CA LYS A 346 28.95 16.79 21.54
C LYS A 346 27.82 16.65 22.57
N THR A 347 26.65 16.11 22.18
CA THR A 347 25.46 16.13 23.05
C THR A 347 25.01 14.74 23.56
N ALA A 348 25.41 13.66 22.90
CA ALA A 348 24.89 12.30 23.12
C ALA A 348 25.93 11.21 22.72
N ASN A 349 27.19 11.39 23.13
CA ASN A 349 28.36 10.62 22.71
C ASN A 349 28.15 9.09 22.69
N SER A 350 27.42 8.55 23.67
CA SER A 350 27.10 7.11 23.76
C SER A 350 26.51 6.49 22.49
N ARG A 351 25.76 7.24 21.66
CA ARG A 351 25.17 6.73 20.41
C ARG A 351 26.22 6.52 19.31
N PHE A 352 27.19 7.42 19.22
CA PHE A 352 28.34 7.25 18.33
C PHE A 352 29.23 6.10 18.83
N ILE A 353 29.43 6.01 20.15
CA ILE A 353 30.23 4.94 20.77
C ILE A 353 29.66 3.54 20.47
N CYS A 354 28.34 3.39 20.37
CA CYS A 354 27.69 2.12 20.01
C CYS A 354 27.93 1.66 18.56
N LEU A 355 28.43 2.52 17.66
CA LEU A 355 28.70 2.08 16.28
C LEU A 355 29.86 1.06 16.25
N PRO A 356 29.76 0.00 15.42
CA PRO A 356 30.89 -0.89 15.14
C PRO A 356 32.14 -0.13 14.68
N MET A 357 33.32 -0.65 15.02
CA MET A 357 34.58 0.08 14.76
C MET A 357 34.92 0.20 13.28
N ASP A 358 34.64 -0.85 12.51
CA ASP A 358 34.75 -0.90 11.06
C ASP A 358 33.87 0.17 10.38
N VAL A 359 32.64 0.37 10.86
CA VAL A 359 31.74 1.45 10.43
C VAL A 359 32.33 2.82 10.78
N LYS A 360 32.86 3.00 12.00
CA LYS A 360 33.53 4.26 12.40
C LYS A 360 34.73 4.58 11.51
N ASN A 361 35.55 3.58 11.20
CA ASN A 361 36.72 3.73 10.32
C ASN A 361 36.31 4.12 8.90
N ALA A 362 35.28 3.46 8.34
CA ALA A 362 34.76 3.80 7.01
C ALA A 362 34.20 5.23 6.96
N LEU A 363 33.46 5.66 7.99
CA LEU A 363 32.99 7.05 8.10
C LEU A 363 34.16 8.04 8.16
N ASN A 364 35.19 7.75 8.96
CA ASN A 364 36.37 8.60 9.06
C ASN A 364 37.13 8.73 7.75
N GLU A 365 37.34 7.62 7.05
CA GLU A 365 37.97 7.65 5.73
C GLU A 365 37.14 8.49 4.76
N ARG A 366 35.81 8.29 4.73
CA ARG A 366 34.91 9.04 3.84
C ARG A 366 34.93 10.54 4.15
N PHE A 367 34.87 10.92 5.41
CA PHE A 367 34.81 12.33 5.82
C PHE A 367 36.14 13.07 5.67
N THR A 368 37.27 12.39 5.89
CA THR A 368 38.60 12.96 5.68
C THR A 368 38.84 13.34 4.21
N LYS A 369 38.29 12.56 3.28
CA LYS A 369 38.37 12.85 1.83
C LYS A 369 37.57 14.09 1.41
N LEU A 370 36.52 14.46 2.16
CA LEU A 370 35.62 15.57 1.77
C LEU A 370 36.10 16.94 2.23
N THR A 371 36.91 17.00 3.29
CA THR A 371 37.33 18.29 3.87
C THR A 371 38.67 18.14 4.61
N PRO A 372 39.81 18.38 3.93
CA PRO A 372 41.11 18.47 4.59
C PRO A 372 41.24 19.90 5.15
N PRO A 373 40.69 20.22 6.34
CA PRO A 373 41.33 19.90 7.63
C PRO A 373 40.31 19.69 8.77
N LEU A 374 39.09 19.22 8.46
CA LEU A 374 38.16 18.82 9.50
C LEU A 374 38.81 17.65 10.19
N ALA A 375 39.32 17.88 11.40
CA ALA A 375 39.89 16.85 12.23
C ALA A 375 38.90 15.70 12.21
N SER A 376 39.30 14.62 11.55
CA SER A 376 38.69 13.30 11.63
C SER A 376 38.13 13.06 13.04
N PHE A 377 37.16 12.17 13.21
CA PHE A 377 36.86 11.64 14.55
C PHE A 377 38.09 10.97 15.22
N GLY A 378 39.31 11.10 14.67
CA GLY A 378 40.61 10.83 15.25
C GLY A 378 40.83 11.31 16.70
N THR A 379 40.01 12.22 17.25
CA THR A 379 40.02 12.54 18.70
C THR A 379 38.91 11.83 19.49
N THR A 380 37.97 11.15 18.83
CA THR A 380 36.80 10.46 19.40
C THR A 380 36.95 8.94 19.49
N TYR A 381 38.07 8.37 19.02
CA TYR A 381 38.50 6.99 19.30
C TYR A 381 39.02 6.78 20.73
N LYS A 382 38.87 7.78 21.59
CA LYS A 382 39.19 7.65 23.01
C LYS A 382 38.38 6.47 23.55
N ILE A 383 39.07 5.52 24.17
CA ILE A 383 38.46 4.43 24.93
C ILE A 383 37.39 5.07 25.85
N PRO A 384 36.12 4.63 25.77
CA PRO A 384 35.04 5.23 26.55
C PRO A 384 35.33 5.13 28.03
N ASP A 385 34.74 6.03 28.82
CA ASP A 385 34.84 5.93 30.26
C ASP A 385 34.07 4.70 30.76
N ILE A 386 34.45 4.17 31.91
CA ILE A 386 33.83 2.98 32.54
C ILE A 386 32.29 3.14 32.65
N GLU A 387 31.82 4.36 32.87
CA GLU A 387 30.39 4.69 32.95
C GLU A 387 29.62 4.43 31.65
N ASP A 388 30.25 4.59 30.47
CA ASP A 388 29.61 4.34 29.18
C ASP A 388 29.29 2.85 28.97
N PHE A 389 30.11 1.96 29.55
CA PHE A 389 29.95 0.51 29.49
C PHE A 389 28.77 -0.01 30.31
N LYS A 390 28.12 0.83 31.15
CA LYS A 390 26.84 0.46 31.80
C LYS A 390 25.77 0.11 30.76
N LYS A 391 25.83 0.72 29.57
CA LYS A 391 24.96 0.40 28.43
C LYS A 391 25.41 -0.91 27.77
N PRO A 392 24.53 -1.95 27.70
CA PRO A 392 24.91 -3.26 27.17
C PRO A 392 25.52 -3.23 25.77
N GLN A 393 24.96 -2.41 24.87
CA GLN A 393 25.43 -2.29 23.48
C GLN A 393 26.86 -1.75 23.37
N VAL A 394 27.23 -0.79 24.23
CA VAL A 394 28.60 -0.25 24.28
C VAL A 394 29.56 -1.35 24.72
N ALA A 395 29.23 -2.06 25.80
CA ALA A 395 30.06 -3.15 26.32
C ALA A 395 30.27 -4.26 25.29
N THR A 396 29.22 -4.73 24.62
CA THR A 396 29.34 -5.77 23.58
C THR A 396 30.18 -5.30 22.39
N THR A 397 30.00 -4.06 21.94
CA THR A 397 30.74 -3.50 20.80
C THR A 397 32.24 -3.41 21.09
N TRP A 398 32.61 -2.88 22.26
CA TRP A 398 34.01 -2.73 22.65
C TRP A 398 34.65 -4.05 23.07
N HIS A 399 33.89 -4.98 23.67
CA HIS A 399 34.36 -6.34 23.92
C HIS A 399 34.77 -7.05 22.63
N LYS A 400 33.89 -7.02 21.62
CA LYS A 400 34.19 -7.58 20.29
C LYS A 400 35.42 -6.92 19.67
N TYR A 401 35.53 -5.60 19.78
CA TYR A 401 36.69 -4.86 19.28
C TYR A 401 37.99 -5.31 19.94
N PHE A 402 38.08 -5.28 21.28
CA PHE A 402 39.31 -5.65 21.99
C PHE A 402 39.66 -7.13 21.84
N THR A 403 38.67 -8.01 21.74
CA THR A 403 38.88 -9.44 21.47
C THR A 403 39.54 -9.65 20.10
N ASN A 404 39.14 -8.86 19.10
CA ASN A 404 39.66 -8.96 17.74
C ASN A 404 40.94 -8.14 17.50
N ASN A 405 41.30 -7.24 18.42
CA ASN A 405 42.43 -6.31 18.30
C ASN A 405 43.23 -6.33 19.63
N PRO A 406 43.95 -7.43 19.94
CA PRO A 406 44.65 -7.59 21.21
C PRO A 406 45.73 -6.52 21.45
N GLU A 407 46.33 -5.99 20.38
CA GLU A 407 47.28 -4.88 20.41
C GLU A 407 46.64 -3.56 20.89
N GLU A 408 45.35 -3.33 20.62
CA GLU A 408 44.61 -2.16 21.10
C GLU A 408 44.18 -2.35 22.54
N TRP A 409 43.79 -3.57 22.92
CA TRP A 409 43.57 -3.92 24.32
C TRP A 409 44.83 -3.68 25.16
N ALA A 410 46.00 -4.01 24.64
CA ALA A 410 47.28 -3.80 25.32
C ALA A 410 47.68 -2.34 25.55
N LYS A 411 46.98 -1.37 24.96
CA LYS A 411 47.16 0.07 25.21
C LYS A 411 46.30 0.57 26.38
N VAL A 412 45.31 -0.21 26.80
CA VAL A 412 44.45 0.10 27.95
C VAL A 412 45.21 -0.21 29.22
N ASP A 413 45.35 0.75 30.15
CA ASP A 413 46.04 0.49 31.42
C ASP A 413 45.38 -0.64 32.22
N LYS A 414 46.18 -1.29 33.07
CA LYS A 414 45.78 -2.47 33.83
C LYS A 414 44.50 -2.24 34.65
N ALA A 415 44.39 -1.11 35.35
CA ALA A 415 43.24 -0.82 36.19
C ALA A 415 41.94 -0.70 35.36
N ARG A 416 42.02 -0.12 34.16
CA ARG A 416 40.89 -0.09 33.23
C ARG A 416 40.58 -1.45 32.61
N GLN A 417 41.60 -2.26 32.28
CA GLN A 417 41.37 -3.63 31.79
C GLN A 417 40.59 -4.47 32.80
N GLU A 418 40.98 -4.41 34.08
CA GLU A 418 40.29 -5.06 35.19
C GLU A 418 38.86 -4.55 35.36
N ALA A 419 38.67 -3.22 35.32
CA ALA A 419 37.34 -2.61 35.42
C ALA A 419 36.42 -3.03 34.25
N PHE A 420 36.93 -3.07 33.02
CA PHE A 420 36.17 -3.52 31.86
C PHE A 420 35.84 -5.00 31.94
N ASN A 421 36.77 -5.87 32.35
CA ASN A 421 36.49 -7.30 32.54
C ASN A 421 35.41 -7.55 33.58
N ASN A 422 35.41 -6.80 34.69
CA ASN A 422 34.33 -6.88 35.69
C ASN A 422 32.97 -6.48 35.09
N LEU A 423 32.93 -5.45 34.25
CA LEU A 423 31.71 -5.04 33.54
C LEU A 423 31.27 -6.06 32.50
N PHE A 424 32.20 -6.62 31.71
CA PHE A 424 31.94 -7.67 30.73
C PHE A 424 31.36 -8.91 31.37
N LYS A 425 31.94 -9.36 32.49
CA LYS A 425 31.42 -10.45 33.32
C LYS A 425 30.00 -10.18 33.79
N GLY A 426 29.72 -8.96 34.24
CA GLY A 426 28.36 -8.50 34.59
C GLY A 426 27.36 -8.56 33.42
N LYS A 427 27.84 -8.59 32.17
CA LYS A 427 27.04 -8.77 30.94
C LYS A 427 27.13 -10.18 30.34
N LYS A 428 27.72 -11.15 31.05
CA LYS A 428 27.98 -12.53 30.57
C LYS A 428 28.89 -12.61 29.33
N LEU A 429 29.75 -11.62 29.13
CA LEU A 429 30.79 -11.63 28.11
C LEU A 429 32.07 -12.25 28.70
N ALA A 430 32.86 -12.94 27.88
CA ALA A 430 34.10 -13.58 28.32
C ALA A 430 35.14 -12.53 28.74
N GLU A 431 35.93 -12.83 29.77
CA GLU A 431 37.05 -11.97 30.17
C GLU A 431 38.13 -11.97 29.07
N ILE A 432 38.72 -10.81 28.80
CA ILE A 432 39.85 -10.65 27.88
C ILE A 432 41.13 -10.65 28.74
N ALA A 433 42.13 -11.47 28.38
CA ALA A 433 43.35 -11.61 29.17
C ALA A 433 44.05 -10.25 29.42
N ILE A 434 44.44 -9.99 30.67
CA ILE A 434 45.16 -8.77 31.06
C ILE A 434 46.58 -8.85 30.49
N THR A 435 47.01 -7.79 29.80
CA THR A 435 48.26 -7.79 29.01
C THR A 435 49.44 -7.12 29.73
N HIS A 436 49.18 -6.36 30.78
CA HIS A 436 50.22 -5.72 31.58
C HIS A 436 50.69 -6.67 32.69
N LYS A 437 52.01 -6.91 32.77
CA LYS A 437 52.62 -7.66 33.86
C LYS A 437 52.71 -6.79 35.12
N ASP A 438 52.61 -7.45 36.28
CA ASP A 438 52.71 -6.85 37.62
C ASP A 438 54.03 -6.12 37.87
#